data_AF-A0A0G1T846-F1
#
_entry.id   AF-A0A0G1T846-F1
#
_cell.length_a   1.000
_cell.length_b   1.000
_cell.length_c   1.000
_cell.angle_alpha   90.00
_cell.angle_beta   90.00
_cell.angle_gamma   90.00
#
_symmetry.space_group_name_H-M   'P 1'
#
loop_
_entity.id
_entity.type
_entity.pdbx_description
1 polymer ?
#
loop_
_entity_poly.entity_id
_entity_poly.type
_entity_poly.pdbx_seq_one_letter_code
_entity_poly.pdbx_strand_id
1 'polypeptide(L)'
;MLKTRVIPCLTIKDLRLVKSIRFSEHRNIGSYIAAARVFNARDVDEMLVLDLDAEREGLHPKLIQDIAKECFMPLTVGGGVKTLEDISLLLRLGADKVSINSAAVLDPELIKAASSQFGSQCVVVSIDARLRSGGYEVFTHGGSRNTGLSPALWAKEAEIRGAGEIFLTSIDHDGCMDGYDLSLVKSVVEAVSLPVIASGGAGNEAHCTRVVKEGGASAVSAASIFQYTEITPNMIKEELAKSGVEVRL
;
A
#
# COMPACT_ATOMS: atom_id res chain seq x y z
N MET A 1 -7.67 -12.88 -16.68
CA MET A 1 -6.64 -12.53 -15.69
C MET A 1 -6.97 -11.14 -15.15
N LEU A 2 -6.68 -10.82 -13.88
CA LEU A 2 -6.85 -9.45 -13.38
C LEU A 2 -5.79 -8.56 -14.06
N LYS A 3 -6.22 -7.42 -14.62
CA LYS A 3 -5.32 -6.42 -15.19
C LYS A 3 -4.44 -5.82 -14.08
N THR A 4 -3.17 -5.57 -14.38
CA THR A 4 -2.24 -4.91 -13.46
C THR A 4 -2.71 -3.49 -13.17
N ARG A 5 -2.68 -3.09 -11.89
CA ARG A 5 -3.08 -1.76 -11.41
C ARG A 5 -1.87 -0.90 -11.09
N VAL A 6 -1.98 0.39 -11.36
CA VAL A 6 -1.04 1.44 -10.91
C VAL A 6 -1.73 2.28 -9.84
N ILE A 7 -1.19 2.24 -8.62
CA ILE A 7 -1.83 2.75 -7.40
C ILE A 7 -0.96 3.86 -6.79
N PRO A 8 -1.36 5.14 -6.85
CA PRO A 8 -0.69 6.18 -6.08
C PRO A 8 -0.91 5.98 -4.57
N CYS A 9 0.17 6.14 -3.80
CA CYS A 9 0.13 6.10 -2.35
C CYS A 9 0.34 7.50 -1.74
N LEU A 10 -0.68 7.99 -1.03
CA LEU A 10 -0.67 9.22 -0.26
C LEU A 10 -0.37 8.91 1.20
N THR A 11 0.72 9.45 1.72
CA THR A 11 1.14 9.34 3.12
C THR A 11 0.89 10.69 3.78
N ILE A 12 0.05 10.72 4.82
CA ILE A 12 -0.43 11.95 5.44
C ILE A 12 0.06 12.00 6.87
N LYS A 13 0.59 13.17 7.25
CA LYS A 13 1.04 13.49 8.60
C LYS A 13 0.81 14.96 8.88
N ASP A 14 0.37 15.32 10.08
CA ASP A 14 0.04 16.68 10.50
C ASP A 14 -0.96 17.35 9.52
N LEU A 15 -1.94 16.57 9.03
CA LEU A 15 -2.91 16.95 7.98
C LEU A 15 -2.25 17.45 6.68
N ARG A 16 -1.04 16.99 6.38
CA ARG A 16 -0.28 17.34 5.18
C ARG A 16 0.20 16.10 4.46
N LEU A 17 0.30 16.20 3.14
CA LEU A 17 0.95 15.17 2.36
C LEU A 17 2.45 15.20 2.67
N VAL A 18 3.03 14.07 3.02
CA VAL A 18 4.45 13.95 3.37
C VAL A 18 5.14 12.85 2.56
N LYS A 19 6.46 12.93 2.47
CA LYS A 19 7.32 11.85 1.96
C LYS A 19 8.54 11.66 2.85
N SER A 20 9.02 10.43 2.91
CA SER A 20 10.21 10.02 3.65
C SER A 20 11.10 9.16 2.75
N ILE A 21 12.32 8.90 3.23
CA ILE A 21 13.18 7.84 2.72
C ILE A 21 13.30 6.81 3.84
N ARG A 22 13.03 5.52 3.57
CA ARG A 22 13.13 4.40 4.51
C ARG A 22 12.40 4.63 5.85
N PHE A 23 11.23 5.24 5.79
CA PHE A 23 10.38 5.60 6.95
C PHE A 23 11.08 6.50 7.99
N SER A 24 12.04 7.31 7.54
CA SER A 24 12.78 8.24 8.42
C SER A 24 12.07 9.59 8.57
N GLU A 25 12.79 10.69 8.37
CA GLU A 25 12.23 12.03 8.48
C GLU A 25 11.23 12.31 7.37
N HIS A 26 10.14 13.00 7.74
CA HIS A 26 9.03 13.29 6.84
C HIS A 26 9.14 14.73 6.36
N ARG A 27 9.16 14.92 5.04
CA ARG A 27 9.09 16.23 4.41
C ARG A 27 7.67 16.50 3.94
N ASN A 28 7.13 17.66 4.35
CA ASN A 28 5.85 18.15 3.84
C ASN A 28 5.98 18.52 2.36
N ILE A 29 5.09 17.96 1.53
CA ILE A 29 5.02 18.20 0.09
C ILE A 29 3.69 18.83 -0.36
N GLY A 30 2.80 19.17 0.58
CA GLY A 30 1.64 20.02 0.31
C GLY A 30 0.29 19.43 0.73
N SER A 31 -0.73 19.71 -0.07
CA SER A 31 -2.13 19.35 0.21
C SER A 31 -2.47 17.95 -0.29
N TYR A 32 -2.97 17.10 0.60
CA TYR A 32 -3.46 15.76 0.24
C TYR A 32 -4.72 15.82 -0.63
N ILE A 33 -5.58 16.83 -0.47
CA ILE A 33 -6.77 17.04 -1.29
C ILE A 33 -6.37 17.39 -2.73
N ALA A 34 -5.39 18.28 -2.91
CA ALA A 34 -4.92 18.65 -4.24
C ALA A 34 -4.29 17.44 -4.95
N ALA A 35 -3.53 16.62 -4.22
CA ALA A 35 -2.96 15.39 -4.76
C ALA A 35 -4.05 14.38 -5.16
N ALA A 36 -5.06 14.16 -4.31
CA ALA A 36 -6.20 13.28 -4.62
C ALA A 36 -6.91 13.70 -5.92
N ARG A 37 -7.21 15.01 -6.08
CA ARG A 37 -7.80 15.56 -7.31
C ARG A 37 -6.96 15.31 -8.55
N VAL A 38 -5.65 15.50 -8.45
CA VAL A 38 -4.72 15.28 -9.56
C VAL A 38 -4.69 13.82 -9.97
N PHE A 39 -4.66 12.89 -9.02
CA PHE A 39 -4.68 11.47 -9.35
C PHE A 39 -6.05 11.02 -9.89
N ASN A 40 -7.14 11.59 -9.38
CA ASN A 40 -8.47 11.36 -9.95
C ASN A 40 -8.59 11.85 -11.39
N ALA A 41 -8.12 13.06 -11.69
CA ALA A 41 -8.11 13.58 -13.06
C ALA A 41 -7.16 12.83 -14.02
N ARG A 42 -6.32 11.92 -13.49
CA ARG A 42 -5.41 11.07 -14.26
C ARG A 42 -5.91 9.62 -14.38
N ASP A 43 -7.16 9.34 -14.01
CA ASP A 43 -7.80 8.03 -14.16
C ASP A 43 -6.94 6.87 -13.61
N VAL A 44 -6.39 7.07 -12.41
CA VAL A 44 -5.64 6.02 -11.71
C VAL A 44 -6.56 4.88 -11.31
N ASP A 45 -6.02 3.65 -11.26
CA ASP A 45 -6.87 2.46 -11.12
C ASP A 45 -7.47 2.32 -9.71
N GLU A 46 -6.75 2.84 -8.72
CA GLU A 46 -7.06 2.82 -7.29
C GLU A 46 -6.19 3.88 -6.61
N MET A 47 -6.58 4.37 -5.43
CA MET A 47 -5.72 5.17 -4.57
C MET A 47 -5.57 4.55 -3.18
N LEU A 48 -4.36 4.62 -2.63
CA LEU A 48 -4.05 4.16 -1.28
C LEU A 48 -3.66 5.35 -0.40
N VAL A 49 -4.25 5.45 0.79
CA VAL A 49 -4.01 6.53 1.75
C VAL A 49 -3.58 5.94 3.09
N LEU A 50 -2.49 6.47 3.64
CA LEU A 50 -1.99 6.11 4.97
C LEU A 50 -1.97 7.36 5.87
N ASP A 51 -2.76 7.32 6.94
CA ASP A 51 -2.69 8.31 8.02
C ASP A 51 -1.62 7.87 9.04
N LEU A 52 -0.50 8.58 9.07
CA LEU A 52 0.65 8.23 9.90
C LEU A 52 0.47 8.64 11.37
N ASP A 53 -0.46 9.54 11.68
CA ASP A 53 -0.73 10.02 13.05
C ASP A 53 -1.77 9.15 13.75
N ALA A 54 -2.62 8.46 13.00
CA ALA A 54 -3.73 7.67 13.53
C ALA A 54 -3.32 6.59 14.53
N GLU A 55 -2.10 6.07 14.45
CA GLU A 55 -1.60 5.10 15.44
C GLU A 55 -1.54 5.71 16.86
N ARG A 56 -1.26 7.01 16.97
CA ARG A 56 -1.09 7.73 18.25
C ARG A 56 -2.32 8.56 18.61
N GLU A 57 -2.94 9.19 17.62
CA GLU A 57 -4.00 10.19 17.81
C GLU A 57 -5.41 9.62 17.56
N GLY A 58 -5.48 8.41 16.99
CA GLY A 58 -6.72 7.82 16.51
C GLY A 58 -7.07 8.27 15.09
N LEU A 59 -8.01 7.59 14.46
CA LEU A 59 -8.45 7.91 13.10
C LEU A 59 -8.97 9.36 13.03
N HIS A 60 -8.76 10.01 11.89
CA HIS A 60 -9.27 11.34 11.59
C HIS A 60 -10.44 11.27 10.58
N PRO A 61 -11.72 11.15 11.01
CA PRO A 61 -12.85 11.01 10.11
C PRO A 61 -12.94 12.08 9.03
N LYS A 62 -12.62 13.33 9.39
CA LYS A 62 -12.70 14.47 8.47
C LYS A 62 -11.69 14.35 7.32
N LEU A 63 -10.46 13.92 7.62
CA LEU A 63 -9.42 13.67 6.61
C LEU A 63 -9.90 12.61 5.61
N ILE A 64 -10.47 11.51 6.11
CA ILE A 64 -11.00 10.43 5.27
C ILE A 64 -12.16 10.91 4.39
N GLN A 65 -13.13 11.61 4.97
CA GLN A 65 -14.27 12.17 4.22
C GLN A 65 -13.82 13.15 3.13
N ASP A 66 -12.83 13.98 3.42
CA ASP A 66 -12.35 14.98 2.47
C ASP A 66 -11.59 14.33 1.30
N ILE A 67 -10.91 13.21 1.52
CA ILE A 67 -10.28 12.44 0.44
C ILE A 67 -11.33 11.66 -0.34
N ALA A 68 -12.23 10.95 0.32
CA ALA A 68 -13.23 10.10 -0.32
C ALA A 68 -14.11 10.88 -1.32
N LYS A 69 -14.41 12.15 -1.05
CA LYS A 69 -15.15 13.03 -1.99
C LYS A 69 -14.43 13.30 -3.31
N GLU A 70 -13.11 13.16 -3.33
CA GLU A 70 -12.28 13.42 -4.50
C GLU A 70 -11.91 12.13 -5.24
N CYS A 71 -12.31 10.96 -4.71
CA CYS A 71 -11.95 9.64 -5.22
C CYS A 71 -13.14 8.98 -5.91
N PHE A 72 -13.09 8.86 -7.24
CA PHE A 72 -14.09 8.11 -8.00
C PHE A 72 -13.57 6.72 -8.45
N MET A 73 -12.31 6.43 -8.16
CA MET A 73 -11.72 5.10 -8.20
C MET A 73 -11.81 4.43 -6.81
N PRO A 74 -11.57 3.11 -6.70
CA PRO A 74 -11.48 2.45 -5.42
C PRO A 74 -10.46 3.11 -4.48
N LEU A 75 -10.83 3.26 -3.21
CA LEU A 75 -10.03 3.89 -2.18
C LEU A 75 -9.68 2.90 -1.06
N THR A 76 -8.38 2.66 -0.87
CA THR A 76 -7.84 1.93 0.28
C THR A 76 -7.35 2.92 1.34
N VAL A 77 -7.83 2.78 2.58
CA VAL A 77 -7.39 3.62 3.71
C VAL A 77 -6.73 2.76 4.79
N GLY A 78 -5.57 3.19 5.28
CA GLY A 78 -4.87 2.56 6.39
C GLY A 78 -4.18 3.57 7.31
N GLY A 79 -3.47 3.03 8.29
CA GLY A 79 -2.83 3.80 9.35
C GLY A 79 -3.69 3.84 10.61
N GLY A 80 -3.18 3.25 11.71
CA GLY A 80 -3.84 3.29 13.02
C GLY A 80 -5.16 2.52 13.17
N VAL A 81 -5.53 1.67 12.20
CA VAL A 81 -6.73 0.82 12.27
C VAL A 81 -6.49 -0.33 13.25
N LYS A 82 -7.29 -0.42 14.32
CA LYS A 82 -7.05 -1.36 15.44
C LYS A 82 -8.22 -2.31 15.72
N THR A 83 -9.44 -1.93 15.31
CA THR A 83 -10.67 -2.62 15.71
C THR A 83 -11.64 -2.80 14.54
N LEU A 84 -12.66 -3.64 14.70
CA LEU A 84 -13.73 -3.79 13.71
C LEU A 84 -14.57 -2.50 13.59
N GLU A 85 -14.68 -1.75 14.69
CA GLU A 85 -15.35 -0.45 14.74
C GLU A 85 -14.61 0.57 13.88
N ASP A 86 -13.27 0.60 13.93
CA ASP A 86 -12.43 1.42 13.06
C ASP A 86 -12.66 1.09 11.59
N ILE A 87 -12.66 -0.21 11.25
CA ILE A 87 -12.91 -0.69 9.89
C ILE A 87 -14.31 -0.25 9.42
N SER A 88 -15.34 -0.50 10.24
CA SER A 88 -16.72 -0.09 9.97
C SER A 88 -16.85 1.43 9.81
N LEU A 89 -16.10 2.20 10.58
CA LEU A 89 -16.04 3.66 10.43
C LEU A 89 -15.45 4.03 9.07
N LEU A 90 -14.25 3.56 8.74
CA LEU A 90 -13.58 3.91 7.48
C LEU A 90 -14.42 3.56 6.24
N LEU A 91 -15.03 2.37 6.22
CA LEU A 91 -15.91 1.96 5.12
C LEU A 91 -17.13 2.88 5.00
N ARG A 92 -17.77 3.24 6.12
CA ARG A 92 -18.90 4.21 6.11
C ARG A 92 -18.50 5.62 5.68
N LEU A 93 -17.23 5.98 5.84
CA LEU A 93 -16.71 7.28 5.42
C LEU A 93 -16.32 7.33 3.94
N GLY A 94 -16.43 6.21 3.21
CA GLY A 94 -16.22 6.13 1.77
C GLY A 94 -14.95 5.38 1.35
N ALA A 95 -14.27 4.68 2.25
CA ALA A 95 -13.24 3.72 1.84
C ALA A 95 -13.90 2.46 1.25
N ASP A 96 -13.35 1.91 0.17
CA ASP A 96 -13.75 0.60 -0.36
C ASP A 96 -13.02 -0.53 0.35
N LYS A 97 -11.79 -0.25 0.79
CA LYS A 97 -10.88 -1.19 1.44
C LYS A 97 -10.17 -0.56 2.62
N VAL A 98 -9.82 -1.39 3.60
CA VAL A 98 -9.04 -0.99 4.77
C VAL A 98 -7.71 -1.73 4.81
N SER A 99 -6.64 -1.01 5.14
CA SER A 99 -5.29 -1.56 5.28
C SER A 99 -4.90 -1.64 6.75
N ILE A 100 -4.65 -2.87 7.23
CA ILE A 100 -4.23 -3.19 8.60
C ILE A 100 -2.80 -3.75 8.60
N ASN A 101 -1.95 -3.26 9.52
CA ASN A 101 -0.59 -3.76 9.75
C ASN A 101 -0.40 -4.14 11.23
N SER A 102 0.00 -3.18 12.07
CA SER A 102 0.41 -3.43 13.47
C SER A 102 -0.63 -4.22 14.26
N ALA A 103 -1.91 -3.85 14.14
CA ALA A 103 -3.00 -4.53 14.84
C ALA A 103 -3.19 -5.97 14.35
N ALA A 104 -3.03 -6.22 13.05
CA ALA A 104 -3.13 -7.56 12.48
C ALA A 104 -1.98 -8.47 12.96
N VAL A 105 -0.76 -7.93 13.12
CA VAL A 105 0.36 -8.69 13.66
C VAL A 105 0.19 -8.98 15.15
N LEU A 106 -0.33 -8.01 15.92
CA LEU A 106 -0.57 -8.16 17.36
C LEU A 106 -1.72 -9.12 17.66
N ASP A 107 -2.78 -9.06 16.86
CA ASP A 107 -3.95 -9.94 16.93
C ASP A 107 -4.37 -10.42 15.53
N PRO A 108 -3.83 -11.55 15.05
CA PRO A 108 -4.17 -12.10 13.74
C PRO A 108 -5.64 -12.48 13.57
N GLU A 109 -6.41 -12.66 14.65
CA GLU A 109 -7.85 -12.94 14.56
C GLU A 109 -8.63 -11.72 14.04
N LEU A 110 -8.09 -10.50 14.15
CA LEU A 110 -8.69 -9.30 13.56
C LEU A 110 -8.91 -9.44 12.05
N ILE A 111 -7.97 -10.08 11.33
CA ILE A 111 -8.09 -10.31 9.88
C ILE A 111 -9.31 -11.20 9.60
N LYS A 112 -9.48 -12.26 10.39
CA LYS A 112 -10.59 -13.22 10.26
C LYS A 112 -11.93 -12.61 10.62
N ALA A 113 -11.96 -11.84 11.70
CA ALA A 113 -13.17 -11.16 12.13
C ALA A 113 -13.59 -10.10 11.09
N ALA A 114 -12.63 -9.31 10.58
CA ALA A 114 -12.89 -8.30 9.55
C ALA A 114 -13.36 -8.92 8.24
N SER A 115 -12.70 -9.97 7.76
CA SER A 115 -13.08 -10.64 6.52
C SER A 115 -14.44 -11.33 6.63
N SER A 116 -14.78 -11.90 7.79
CA SER A 116 -16.09 -12.50 8.04
C SER A 116 -17.22 -11.47 8.07
N GLN A 117 -16.95 -10.26 8.57
CA GLN A 117 -17.96 -9.21 8.70
C GLN A 117 -18.13 -8.35 7.45
N PHE A 118 -17.04 -7.99 6.77
CA PHE A 118 -17.04 -7.04 5.65
C PHE A 118 -16.70 -7.69 4.29
N GLY A 119 -16.26 -8.94 4.30
CA GLY A 119 -15.77 -9.67 3.14
C GLY A 119 -14.27 -9.48 2.93
N SER A 120 -13.59 -10.52 2.46
CA SER A 120 -12.14 -10.52 2.23
C SER A 120 -11.69 -9.39 1.31
N GLN A 121 -12.47 -9.05 0.29
CA GLN A 121 -12.14 -7.98 -0.67
C GLN A 121 -11.94 -6.61 -0.01
N CYS A 122 -12.50 -6.38 1.17
CA CYS A 122 -12.35 -5.14 1.93
C CYS A 122 -11.10 -5.11 2.81
N VAL A 123 -10.41 -6.24 3.01
CA VAL A 123 -9.30 -6.38 3.97
C VAL A 123 -7.98 -6.50 3.23
N VAL A 124 -7.19 -5.43 3.30
CA VAL A 124 -5.79 -5.39 2.83
C VAL A 124 -4.88 -5.58 4.04
N VAL A 125 -3.98 -6.56 4.00
CA VAL A 125 -2.94 -6.71 5.03
C VAL A 125 -1.66 -6.06 4.53
N SER A 126 -1.24 -5.01 5.22
CA SER A 126 0.01 -4.30 4.93
C SER A 126 1.17 -4.96 5.66
N ILE A 127 2.24 -5.22 4.92
CA ILE A 127 3.46 -5.85 5.40
C ILE A 127 4.62 -4.91 5.08
N ASP A 128 5.17 -4.28 6.11
CA ASP A 128 6.39 -3.50 6.00
C ASP A 128 7.57 -4.43 6.34
N ALA A 129 8.51 -4.60 5.42
CA ALA A 129 9.61 -5.55 5.58
C ALA A 129 10.97 -4.87 5.41
N ARG A 130 11.98 -5.36 6.15
CA ARG A 130 13.37 -4.92 6.06
C ARG A 130 14.31 -6.12 5.98
N LEU A 131 15.38 -5.99 5.20
CA LEU A 131 16.43 -6.99 5.14
C LEU A 131 17.29 -6.95 6.41
N ARG A 132 17.50 -8.11 7.02
CA ARG A 132 18.34 -8.33 8.19
C ARG A 132 19.34 -9.44 7.88
N SER A 133 20.28 -9.68 8.80
CA SER A 133 21.35 -10.67 8.61
C SER A 133 20.84 -12.09 8.32
N GLY A 134 19.64 -12.44 8.78
CA GLY A 134 18.99 -13.74 8.57
C GLY A 134 17.95 -13.79 7.45
N GLY A 135 17.78 -12.70 6.69
CA GLY A 135 16.71 -12.56 5.69
C GLY A 135 15.76 -11.41 6.01
N TYR A 136 14.61 -11.38 5.33
CA TYR A 136 13.61 -10.34 5.54
C TYR A 136 12.78 -10.61 6.80
N GLU A 137 12.52 -9.55 7.56
CA GLU A 137 11.68 -9.57 8.76
C GLU A 137 10.58 -8.51 8.66
N VAL A 138 9.40 -8.81 9.21
CA VAL A 138 8.24 -7.90 9.26
C VAL A 138 8.41 -6.89 10.39
N PHE A 139 8.06 -5.64 10.10
CA PHE A 139 8.07 -4.53 11.03
C PHE A 139 6.67 -3.95 11.23
N THR A 140 6.44 -3.45 12.43
CA THR A 140 5.20 -2.76 12.82
C THR A 140 5.52 -1.36 13.37
N HIS A 141 4.49 -0.60 13.72
CA HIS A 141 4.60 0.74 14.30
C HIS A 141 5.45 1.69 13.43
N GLY A 142 5.10 1.78 12.14
CA GLY A 142 5.81 2.62 11.18
C GLY A 142 7.28 2.20 10.97
N GLY A 143 7.54 0.89 10.94
CA GLY A 143 8.90 0.36 10.70
C GLY A 143 9.84 0.37 11.91
N SER A 144 9.35 0.71 13.11
CA SER A 144 10.19 0.86 14.31
C SER A 144 10.32 -0.41 15.15
N ARG A 145 9.36 -1.34 15.08
CA ARG A 145 9.35 -2.57 15.87
C ARG A 145 9.50 -3.80 15.00
N ASN A 146 10.63 -4.50 15.15
CA ASN A 146 10.85 -5.79 14.54
C ASN A 146 10.00 -6.87 15.23
N THR A 147 9.37 -7.72 14.45
CA THR A 147 8.52 -8.82 14.93
C THR A 147 9.22 -10.18 14.88
N GLY A 148 10.31 -10.29 14.12
CA GLY A 148 10.98 -11.56 13.81
C GLY A 148 10.19 -12.47 12.85
N LEU A 149 9.02 -12.04 12.35
CA LEU A 149 8.24 -12.81 11.39
C LEU A 149 8.83 -12.70 9.99
N SER A 150 8.81 -13.81 9.23
CA SER A 150 9.11 -13.79 7.80
C SER A 150 7.93 -13.17 7.02
N PRO A 151 8.16 -12.24 6.08
CA PRO A 151 7.09 -11.65 5.26
C PRO A 151 6.27 -12.68 4.48
N ALA A 152 6.91 -13.70 3.91
CA ALA A 152 6.23 -14.74 3.15
C ALA A 152 5.32 -15.62 4.04
N LEU A 153 5.82 -16.02 5.22
CA LEU A 153 5.02 -16.79 6.18
C LEU A 153 3.88 -15.96 6.76
N TRP A 154 4.14 -14.68 7.03
CA TRP A 154 3.10 -13.78 7.53
C TRP A 154 2.02 -13.51 6.48
N ALA A 155 2.39 -13.31 5.21
CA ALA A 155 1.44 -13.19 4.12
C ALA A 155 0.58 -14.46 3.98
N LYS A 156 1.18 -15.65 4.16
CA LYS A 156 0.43 -16.91 4.15
C LYS A 156 -0.57 -17.01 5.29
N GLU A 157 -0.17 -16.63 6.50
CA GLU A 157 -1.08 -16.59 7.64
C GLU A 157 -2.23 -15.60 7.38
N ALA A 158 -1.93 -14.40 6.87
CA ALA A 158 -2.94 -13.41 6.50
C ALA A 158 -3.95 -13.95 5.47
N GLU A 159 -3.49 -14.70 4.46
CA GLU A 159 -4.34 -15.39 3.49
C GLU A 159 -5.24 -16.43 4.16
N ILE A 160 -4.70 -17.28 5.04
CA ILE A 160 -5.48 -18.29 5.78
C ILE A 160 -6.56 -17.63 6.64
N ARG A 161 -6.27 -16.44 7.18
CA ARG A 161 -7.21 -15.62 7.97
C ARG A 161 -8.22 -14.87 7.13
N GLY A 162 -8.12 -14.92 5.79
CA GLY A 162 -9.11 -14.34 4.88
C GLY A 162 -8.83 -12.91 4.46
N ALA A 163 -7.57 -12.44 4.51
CA ALA A 163 -7.17 -11.22 3.80
C ALA A 163 -7.52 -11.34 2.30
N GLY A 164 -7.93 -10.25 1.66
CA GLY A 164 -8.21 -10.23 0.22
C GLY A 164 -7.04 -9.79 -0.64
N GLU A 165 -6.07 -9.08 -0.06
CA GLU A 165 -4.95 -8.50 -0.78
C GLU A 165 -3.79 -8.19 0.18
N ILE A 166 -2.55 -8.30 -0.31
CA ILE A 166 -1.34 -7.95 0.43
C ILE A 166 -0.77 -6.64 -0.11
N PHE A 167 -0.52 -5.69 0.78
CA PHE A 167 0.23 -4.46 0.47
C PHE A 167 1.65 -4.57 1.04
N LEU A 168 2.63 -4.88 0.17
CA LEU A 168 3.98 -5.22 0.57
C LEU A 168 4.94 -4.04 0.32
N THR A 169 5.48 -3.47 1.39
CA THR A 169 6.44 -2.35 1.32
C THR A 169 7.83 -2.80 1.74
N SER A 170 8.81 -2.63 0.84
CA SER A 170 10.22 -2.73 1.21
C SER A 170 10.66 -1.44 1.89
N ILE A 171 10.93 -1.50 3.19
CA ILE A 171 11.40 -0.31 3.95
C ILE A 171 12.77 0.15 3.43
N ASP A 172 13.64 -0.76 3.00
CA ASP A 172 14.99 -0.42 2.55
C ASP A 172 15.02 0.37 1.24
N HIS A 173 14.00 0.17 0.39
CA HIS A 173 13.84 0.84 -0.90
C HIS A 173 12.82 1.99 -0.87
N ASP A 174 12.04 2.13 0.20
CA ASP A 174 11.02 3.17 0.30
C ASP A 174 11.63 4.58 0.16
N GLY A 175 11.08 5.36 -0.77
CA GLY A 175 11.56 6.69 -1.12
C GLY A 175 12.92 6.78 -1.82
N CYS A 176 13.65 5.67 -2.00
CA CYS A 176 14.99 5.67 -2.61
C CYS A 176 15.00 5.86 -4.13
N MET A 177 13.89 5.50 -4.81
CA MET A 177 13.74 5.59 -6.27
C MET A 177 14.79 4.77 -7.06
N ASP A 178 15.33 3.71 -6.48
CA ASP A 178 16.40 2.86 -7.04
C ASP A 178 15.93 1.50 -7.59
N GLY A 179 14.64 1.20 -7.47
CA GLY A 179 14.02 -0.07 -7.89
C GLY A 179 13.23 -0.71 -6.77
N TYR A 180 12.16 -1.43 -7.12
CA TYR A 180 11.49 -2.29 -6.15
C TYR A 180 12.39 -3.46 -5.75
N ASP A 181 12.19 -3.97 -4.53
CA ASP A 181 12.86 -5.17 -4.05
C ASP A 181 12.24 -6.43 -4.67
N LEU A 182 12.81 -6.89 -5.80
CA LEU A 182 12.30 -8.04 -6.53
C LEU A 182 12.37 -9.34 -5.73
N SER A 183 13.43 -9.52 -4.92
CA SER A 183 13.62 -10.72 -4.11
C SER A 183 12.54 -10.83 -3.04
N LEU A 184 12.28 -9.72 -2.34
CA LEU A 184 11.22 -9.64 -1.35
C LEU A 184 9.84 -9.89 -2.00
N VAL A 185 9.52 -9.17 -3.07
CA VAL A 185 8.22 -9.29 -3.76
C VAL A 185 7.98 -10.72 -4.23
N LYS A 186 8.96 -11.32 -4.90
CA LYS A 186 8.86 -12.70 -5.39
C LYS A 186 8.64 -13.69 -4.26
N SER A 187 9.34 -13.54 -3.14
CA SER A 187 9.18 -14.45 -1.99
C SER A 187 7.76 -14.45 -1.41
N VAL A 188 7.07 -13.31 -1.45
CA VAL A 188 5.69 -13.19 -0.96
C VAL A 188 4.70 -13.67 -2.02
N VAL A 189 4.89 -13.28 -3.28
CA VAL A 189 4.04 -13.72 -4.41
C VAL A 189 4.03 -15.24 -4.55
N GLU A 190 5.16 -15.91 -4.37
CA GLU A 190 5.24 -17.37 -4.45
C GLU A 190 4.57 -18.08 -3.26
N ALA A 191 4.37 -17.39 -2.13
CA ALA A 191 3.77 -17.96 -0.93
C ALA A 191 2.24 -17.92 -0.92
N VAL A 192 1.63 -16.94 -1.59
CA VAL A 192 0.17 -16.68 -1.52
C VAL A 192 -0.50 -16.71 -2.89
N SER A 193 -1.79 -17.00 -2.91
CA SER A 193 -2.64 -16.85 -4.10
C SER A 193 -3.31 -15.47 -4.18
N LEU A 194 -3.21 -14.67 -3.12
CA LEU A 194 -3.74 -13.30 -3.06
C LEU A 194 -2.99 -12.35 -4.02
N PRO A 195 -3.67 -11.31 -4.53
CA PRO A 195 -3.00 -10.20 -5.18
C PRO A 195 -1.97 -9.54 -4.23
N VAL A 196 -0.77 -9.28 -4.76
CA VAL A 196 0.28 -8.55 -4.05
C VAL A 196 0.51 -7.20 -4.72
N ILE A 197 0.33 -6.12 -3.97
CA ILE A 197 0.70 -4.76 -4.35
C ILE A 197 2.15 -4.53 -3.89
N ALA A 198 3.07 -4.36 -4.84
CA ALA A 198 4.47 -4.04 -4.53
C ALA A 198 4.66 -2.53 -4.27
N SER A 199 5.38 -2.18 -3.21
CA SER A 199 5.60 -0.80 -2.77
C SER A 199 7.03 -0.58 -2.28
N GLY A 200 7.52 0.66 -2.47
CA GLY A 200 8.88 1.09 -2.12
C GLY A 200 9.90 0.87 -3.24
N GLY A 201 10.48 1.95 -3.75
CA GLY A 201 11.61 1.92 -4.70
C GLY A 201 11.32 2.36 -6.13
N ALA A 202 10.07 2.65 -6.51
CA ALA A 202 9.75 3.15 -7.85
C ALA A 202 10.54 4.44 -8.19
N GLY A 203 11.29 4.42 -9.29
CA GLY A 203 12.09 5.58 -9.76
C GLY A 203 11.94 5.89 -11.24
N ASN A 204 11.56 4.90 -12.03
CA ASN A 204 11.14 5.04 -13.43
C ASN A 204 10.08 3.97 -13.76
N GLU A 205 9.49 4.05 -14.95
CA GLU A 205 8.47 3.13 -15.46
C GLU A 205 9.01 1.71 -15.60
N ALA A 206 10.28 1.55 -16.01
CA ALA A 206 10.92 0.24 -16.13
C ALA A 206 11.03 -0.48 -14.78
N HIS A 207 11.16 0.24 -13.65
CA HIS A 207 11.09 -0.37 -12.32
C HIS A 207 9.73 -1.04 -12.08
N CYS A 208 8.65 -0.40 -12.51
CA CYS A 208 7.30 -0.93 -12.38
C CYS A 208 7.08 -2.15 -13.30
N THR A 209 7.57 -2.10 -14.54
CA THR A 209 7.52 -3.24 -15.45
C THR A 209 8.28 -4.44 -14.90
N ARG A 210 9.49 -4.23 -14.36
CA ARG A 210 10.31 -5.32 -13.79
C ARG A 210 9.64 -6.00 -12.61
N VAL A 211 9.09 -5.24 -11.65
CA VAL A 211 8.46 -5.85 -10.47
C VAL A 211 7.20 -6.67 -10.82
N VAL A 212 6.49 -6.29 -11.89
CA VAL A 212 5.35 -7.06 -12.40
C VAL A 212 5.82 -8.32 -13.13
N LYS A 213 6.74 -8.19 -14.09
CA LYS A 213 7.14 -9.32 -14.96
C LYS A 213 8.07 -10.32 -14.27
N GLU A 214 9.00 -9.84 -13.46
CA GLU A 214 10.03 -10.65 -12.81
C GLU A 214 9.67 -10.97 -11.35
N GLY A 215 9.03 -10.02 -10.66
CA GLY A 215 8.58 -10.20 -9.27
C GLY A 215 7.19 -10.83 -9.12
N GLY A 216 6.36 -10.79 -10.17
CA GLY A 216 5.00 -11.34 -10.15
C GLY A 216 3.97 -10.48 -9.42
N ALA A 217 4.27 -9.21 -9.14
CA ALA A 217 3.34 -8.30 -8.49
C ALA A 217 2.05 -8.12 -9.31
N SER A 218 0.89 -8.16 -8.64
CA SER A 218 -0.42 -7.94 -9.27
C SER A 218 -0.72 -6.46 -9.47
N ALA A 219 -0.08 -5.59 -8.69
CA ALA A 219 -0.19 -4.14 -8.78
C ALA A 219 1.11 -3.48 -8.30
N VAL A 220 1.30 -2.24 -8.72
CA VAL A 220 2.42 -1.41 -8.27
C VAL A 220 1.88 -0.19 -7.53
N SER A 221 2.42 0.04 -6.34
CA SER A 221 2.18 1.24 -5.54
C SER A 221 3.38 2.17 -5.62
N ALA A 222 3.11 3.42 -5.96
CA ALA A 222 4.16 4.42 -6.13
C ALA A 222 3.77 5.78 -5.53
N ALA A 223 4.79 6.51 -5.09
CA ALA A 223 4.62 7.72 -4.30
C ALA A 223 5.62 8.80 -4.72
N SER A 224 6.90 8.63 -4.37
CA SER A 224 7.95 9.63 -4.58
C SER A 224 8.18 9.96 -6.05
N ILE A 225 8.09 8.95 -6.93
CA ILE A 225 8.25 9.12 -8.38
C ILE A 225 7.28 10.18 -8.96
N PHE A 226 6.02 10.21 -8.52
CA PHE A 226 5.01 11.16 -9.03
C PHE A 226 5.19 12.60 -8.50
N GLN A 227 6.04 12.79 -7.49
CA GLN A 227 6.23 14.07 -6.81
C GLN A 227 7.57 14.71 -7.16
N TYR A 228 8.58 13.90 -7.46
CA TYR A 228 9.95 14.35 -7.69
C TYR A 228 10.44 14.15 -9.12
N THR A 229 9.61 13.56 -10.00
CA THR A 229 9.91 13.40 -11.43
C THR A 229 8.71 13.83 -12.27
N GLU A 230 8.88 13.81 -13.60
CA GLU A 230 7.81 14.13 -14.56
C GLU A 230 6.90 12.92 -14.86
N ILE A 231 7.19 11.76 -14.27
CA ILE A 231 6.48 10.51 -14.56
C ILE A 231 5.06 10.59 -13.99
N THR A 232 4.11 10.10 -14.79
CA THR A 232 2.70 10.00 -14.41
C THR A 232 2.25 8.55 -14.33
N PRO A 233 1.14 8.25 -13.64
CA PRO A 233 0.54 6.92 -13.65
C PRO A 233 0.26 6.40 -15.07
N ASN A 234 -0.17 7.27 -15.99
CA ASN A 234 -0.44 6.89 -17.38
C ASN A 234 0.83 6.48 -18.13
N MET A 235 1.96 7.16 -17.90
CA MET A 235 3.25 6.76 -18.48
C MET A 235 3.66 5.35 -18.01
N ILE A 236 3.44 5.03 -16.73
CA ILE A 236 3.67 3.67 -16.19
C ILE A 236 2.73 2.66 -16.86
N LYS A 237 1.44 2.97 -17.02
CA LYS A 237 0.46 2.11 -17.70
C LYS A 237 0.86 1.85 -19.16
N GLU A 238 1.25 2.89 -19.89
CA GLU A 238 1.71 2.77 -21.27
C GLU A 238 2.96 1.89 -21.38
N GLU A 239 3.92 2.04 -20.47
CA GLU A 239 5.14 1.21 -20.46
C GLU A 239 4.85 -0.25 -20.14
N LEU A 240 3.95 -0.51 -19.19
CA LEU A 240 3.46 -1.86 -18.89
C LEU A 240 2.78 -2.48 -20.12
N ALA A 241 1.91 -1.73 -20.80
CA ALA A 241 1.24 -2.19 -22.02
C ALA A 241 2.24 -2.50 -23.15
N LYS A 242 3.21 -1.60 -23.40
CA LYS A 242 4.29 -1.82 -24.38
C LYS A 242 5.11 -3.08 -24.08
N SER A 243 5.25 -3.40 -22.79
CA SER A 243 5.98 -4.57 -22.31
C SER A 243 5.14 -5.86 -22.28
N GLY A 244 3.91 -5.84 -22.80
CA GLY A 244 3.01 -6.99 -22.90
C GLY A 244 2.22 -7.29 -21.62
N VAL A 245 2.13 -6.36 -20.67
CA VAL A 245 1.32 -6.50 -19.45
C VAL A 245 -0.08 -5.94 -19.70
N GLU A 246 -1.12 -6.70 -19.34
CA GLU A 246 -2.50 -6.24 -19.45
C GLU A 246 -2.82 -5.17 -18.39
N VAL A 247 -3.12 -3.95 -18.84
CA VAL A 247 -3.49 -2.81 -17.99
C VAL A 247 -4.80 -2.16 -18.43
N ARG A 248 -5.31 -1.22 -17.64
CA ARG A 248 -6.42 -0.33 -18.03
C ARG A 248 -5.81 0.97 -18.59
N LEU A 249 -6.09 1.25 -19.86
CA LEU A 249 -5.72 2.47 -20.57
C LEU A 249 -6.93 3.38 -20.72
#